data_AF-A0A7T1HS22-F1
#
_entry.id   AF-A0A7T1HS22-F1
#
_cell.length_a   1.000
_cell.length_b   1.000
_cell.length_c   1.000
_cell.angle_alpha   90.00
_cell.angle_beta   90.00
_cell.angle_gamma   90.00
#
_symmetry.space_group_name_H-M   'P 1'
#
loop_
_entity.id
_entity.type
_entity.pdbx_description
1 polymer ?
#
loop_
_entity_poly.entity_id
_entity_poly.type
_entity_poly.pdbx_seq_one_letter_code
_entity_poly.pdbx_strand_id
1 'polypeptide(L)'
;MTQLHDLRLRLLVQQESERIAASQPDELDLSIVQARCLCWLALLAEAHEDQATDAERRGDVEQAMGWFADSMRLRDVIHVVSSIEIPLPGMADLEIDDGPLGDWGAGELPSA
;
A
#
# COMPACT_ATOMS: atom_id res chain seq x y z
N MET A 1 20.12 13.19 -1.03
CA MET A 1 20.24 11.97 -1.85
C MET A 1 19.10 10.99 -1.56
N THR A 2 18.72 10.77 -0.30
CA THR A 2 17.58 9.94 0.15
C THR A 2 16.21 10.37 -0.40
N GLN A 3 15.92 11.68 -0.48
CA GLN A 3 14.62 12.17 -0.97
C GLN A 3 14.30 11.82 -2.43
N LEU A 4 15.32 11.79 -3.30
CA LEU A 4 15.13 11.45 -4.72
C LEU A 4 14.93 9.95 -4.90
N HIS A 5 15.62 9.14 -4.11
CA HIS A 5 15.42 7.69 -4.08
C HIS A 5 14.02 7.33 -3.54
N ASP A 6 13.58 8.02 -2.49
CA ASP A 6 12.25 7.85 -1.91
C ASP A 6 11.13 8.24 -2.89
N LEU A 7 11.24 9.40 -3.56
CA LEU A 7 10.29 9.80 -4.61
C LEU A 7 10.24 8.78 -5.76
N ARG A 8 11.40 8.29 -6.21
CA ARG A 8 11.48 7.28 -7.27
C ARG A 8 10.81 5.97 -6.87
N LEU A 9 10.98 5.55 -5.61
CA LEU A 9 10.35 4.34 -5.09
C LEU A 9 8.83 4.49 -5.02
N ARG A 10 8.33 5.63 -4.53
CA ARG A 10 6.88 5.93 -4.50
C ARG A 10 6.26 5.90 -5.90
N LEU A 11 6.91 6.52 -6.88
CA LEU A 11 6.41 6.53 -8.27
C LEU A 11 6.40 5.13 -8.89
N LEU A 12 7.41 4.30 -8.63
CA LEU A 12 7.41 2.90 -9.09
C LEU A 12 6.28 2.08 -8.46
N VAL A 13 6.08 2.23 -7.15
CA VAL A 13 4.99 1.55 -6.43
C VAL A 13 3.63 1.98 -6.97
N GLN A 14 3.44 3.28 -7.21
CA GLN A 14 2.22 3.82 -7.80
C GLN A 14 1.95 3.23 -9.19
N GLN A 15 2.96 3.26 -10.08
CA GLN A 15 2.83 2.75 -11.44
C GLN A 15 2.53 1.24 -11.48
N GLU A 16 3.18 0.45 -10.62
CA GLU A 16 2.93 -0.99 -10.52
C GLU A 16 1.54 -1.28 -9.96
N SER A 17 1.08 -0.51 -8.97
CA SER A 17 -0.27 -0.59 -8.40
C SER A 17 -1.33 -0.35 -9.48
N GLU A 18 -1.19 0.73 -10.26
CA GLU A 18 -2.07 1.05 -11.39
C GLU A 18 -2.06 -0.05 -12.45
N ARG A 19 -0.89 -0.62 -12.77
CA ARG A 19 -0.80 -1.74 -13.73
C ARG A 19 -1.52 -2.98 -13.23
N ILE A 20 -1.35 -3.33 -11.95
CA ILE A 20 -2.00 -4.50 -11.34
C ILE A 20 -3.52 -4.30 -11.35
N ALA A 21 -3.99 -3.14 -10.87
CA ALA A 21 -5.41 -2.78 -10.86
C ALA A 21 -6.04 -2.86 -12.26
N ALA A 22 -5.35 -2.38 -13.29
CA ALA A 22 -5.84 -2.43 -14.68
C ALA A 22 -5.83 -3.85 -15.27
N SER A 23 -4.96 -4.75 -14.78
CA SER A 23 -4.79 -6.09 -15.35
C SER A 23 -5.68 -7.16 -14.70
N GLN A 24 -6.03 -6.99 -13.42
CA GLN A 24 -6.76 -7.99 -12.61
C GLN A 24 -7.70 -7.34 -11.58
N PRO A 25 -8.67 -6.50 -12.01
CA PRO A 25 -9.50 -5.71 -11.10
C PRO A 25 -10.38 -6.55 -10.16
N ASP A 26 -10.82 -7.74 -10.62
CA ASP A 26 -11.75 -8.59 -9.85
C ASP A 26 -11.05 -9.70 -9.03
N GLU A 27 -9.75 -9.94 -9.24
CA GLU A 27 -9.04 -11.07 -8.63
C GLU A 27 -8.12 -10.66 -7.47
N LEU A 28 -7.73 -9.38 -7.37
CA LEU A 28 -6.76 -8.92 -6.37
C LEU A 28 -7.16 -7.59 -5.71
N ASP A 29 -7.75 -7.69 -4.52
CA ASP A 29 -7.99 -6.53 -3.66
C ASP A 29 -6.67 -6.01 -3.08
N LEU A 30 -6.20 -4.89 -3.64
CA LEU A 30 -4.95 -4.23 -3.24
C LEU A 30 -4.96 -3.82 -1.76
N SER A 31 -6.13 -3.53 -1.17
CA SER A 31 -6.24 -3.19 0.26
C SER A 31 -5.92 -4.39 1.14
N ILE A 32 -6.36 -5.58 0.73
CA ILE A 32 -6.03 -6.84 1.40
C ILE A 32 -4.54 -7.17 1.25
N VAL A 33 -3.95 -6.90 0.07
CA VAL A 33 -2.52 -7.10 -0.16
C VAL A 33 -1.70 -6.18 0.74
N GLN A 34 -2.01 -4.89 0.80
CA GLN A 34 -1.33 -3.93 1.66
C GLN A 34 -1.46 -4.32 3.14
N ALA A 35 -2.66 -4.69 3.60
CA ALA A 35 -2.87 -5.16 4.96
C ALA A 35 -2.00 -6.38 5.31
N ARG A 36 -1.92 -7.37 4.41
CA ARG A 36 -1.06 -8.54 4.59
C ARG A 36 0.42 -8.17 4.60
N CYS A 37 0.86 -7.28 3.71
CA CYS A 37 2.24 -6.79 3.71
C CYS A 37 2.59 -6.11 5.03
N LEU A 38 1.71 -5.24 5.55
CA LEU A 38 1.92 -4.58 6.84
C LEU A 38 2.01 -5.58 7.99
N CYS A 39 1.15 -6.61 8.01
CA CYS A 39 1.23 -7.67 9.02
C CYS A 39 2.58 -8.39 8.99
N TRP A 40 3.05 -8.81 7.81
CA TRP A 40 4.32 -9.51 7.68
C TRP A 40 5.52 -8.62 8.04
N LEU A 41 5.50 -7.36 7.64
CA LEU A 41 6.56 -6.40 8.00
C LEU A 41 6.62 -6.16 9.51
N ALA A 42 5.46 -6.06 10.18
CA ALA A 42 5.40 -5.90 11.62
C ALA A 42 6.00 -7.13 12.35
N LEU A 43 5.64 -8.35 11.94
CA LEU A 43 6.20 -9.58 12.49
C LEU A 43 7.73 -9.66 12.29
N LEU A 44 8.23 -9.23 11.13
CA LEU A 44 9.66 -9.18 10.87
C LEU A 44 10.37 -8.16 11.77
N ALA A 45 9.81 -6.96 11.94
CA ALA A 45 10.39 -5.92 12.80
C ALA A 45 10.49 -6.40 14.26
N GLU A 46 9.42 -7.02 14.77
CA GLU A 46 9.38 -7.61 16.11
C GLU A 46 10.44 -8.71 16.27
N ALA A 47 10.56 -9.62 15.30
CA ALA A 47 11.58 -10.67 15.34
C ALA A 47 13.01 -10.10 15.39
N HIS A 48 13.30 -8.99 14.70
CA HIS A 48 14.61 -8.34 14.75
C HIS A 48 14.85 -7.64 16.10
N GLU A 49 13.81 -7.08 16.73
CA GLU A 49 13.90 -6.55 18.10
C GLU A 49 14.20 -7.64 19.14
N ASP A 50 13.57 -8.81 18.99
CA ASP A 50 13.85 -9.98 19.83
C ASP A 50 15.31 -10.44 19.65
N GLN A 51 15.80 -10.52 18.39
CA GLN A 51 17.20 -10.86 18.13
C GLN A 51 18.18 -9.82 18.70
N ALA A 52 17.85 -8.53 18.62
CA ALA A 52 18.66 -7.47 19.22
C ALA A 52 18.76 -7.64 20.74
N THR A 53 17.62 -7.91 21.40
CA THR A 53 17.54 -8.15 22.84
C THR A 53 18.34 -9.39 23.25
N ASP A 54 18.26 -10.47 22.49
CA ASP A 54 19.01 -11.70 22.75
C ASP A 54 20.52 -11.52 22.57
N ALA A 55 20.96 -10.76 21.57
CA ALA A 55 22.36 -10.41 21.37
C ALA A 55 22.88 -9.50 22.50
N GLU A 56 22.09 -8.52 22.94
CA GLU A 56 22.40 -7.65 24.07
C GLU A 56 22.60 -8.46 25.36
N ARG A 57 21.71 -9.41 25.64
CA ARG A 57 21.83 -10.32 26.80
C ARG A 57 23.09 -11.18 26.79
N ARG A 58 23.63 -11.48 25.60
CA ARG A 58 24.90 -12.21 25.42
C ARG A 58 26.12 -11.29 25.49
N GLY A 59 25.92 -9.97 25.59
CA GLY A 59 26.98 -8.97 25.57
C GLY A 59 27.53 -8.66 24.18
N ASP A 60 26.89 -9.16 23.11
CA ASP A 60 27.29 -8.89 21.73
C ASP A 60 26.63 -7.60 21.23
N VAL A 61 27.23 -6.47 21.62
CA VAL A 61 26.71 -5.14 21.33
C VAL A 61 26.70 -4.83 19.84
N GLU A 62 27.69 -5.31 19.09
CA GLU A 62 27.77 -5.06 17.64
C GLU A 62 26.61 -5.75 16.92
N GLN A 63 26.35 -7.02 17.24
CA GLN A 63 25.23 -7.75 16.66
C GLN A 63 23.88 -7.18 17.10
N ALA A 64 23.74 -6.80 18.39
CA ALA A 64 22.53 -6.16 18.89
C ALA A 64 22.20 -4.85 18.13
N MET A 65 23.22 -4.03 17.89
CA MET A 65 23.07 -2.80 17.10
C MET A 65 22.70 -3.07 15.64
N GLY A 66 23.25 -4.12 15.03
CA GLY A 66 22.89 -4.54 13.67
C GLY A 66 21.40 -4.89 13.58
N TRP A 67 20.92 -5.79 14.45
CA TRP A 67 19.52 -6.18 14.49
C TRP A 67 18.57 -5.03 14.79
N PHE A 68 18.96 -4.14 15.72
CA PHE A 68 18.18 -2.94 16.02
C PHE A 68 18.07 -2.01 14.82
N ALA A 69 19.18 -1.79 14.10
CA ALA A 69 19.17 -0.97 12.89
C ALA A 69 18.27 -1.56 11.80
N ASP A 70 18.24 -2.89 11.65
CA ASP A 70 17.37 -3.57 10.70
C ASP A 70 15.88 -3.46 11.09
N SER A 71 15.54 -3.58 12.38
CA SER A 71 14.17 -3.31 12.84
C SER A 71 13.75 -1.86 12.55
N MET A 72 14.61 -0.88 12.82
CA MET A 72 14.32 0.53 12.52
C MET A 72 14.07 0.75 11.03
N ARG A 73 14.84 0.10 10.15
CA ARG A 73 14.61 0.14 8.70
C ARG A 73 13.27 -0.50 8.30
N LEU A 74 12.89 -1.61 8.93
CA LEU A 74 11.59 -2.24 8.69
C LEU A 74 10.44 -1.32 9.13
N ARG A 75 10.59 -0.59 10.24
CA ARG A 75 9.63 0.42 10.69
C ARG A 75 9.47 1.57 9.68
N ASP A 76 10.57 2.01 9.07
CA ASP A 76 10.50 2.99 7.97
C ASP A 76 9.75 2.44 6.75
N VAL A 77 9.97 1.17 6.38
CA VAL A 77 9.25 0.52 5.28
C VAL A 77 7.76 0.36 5.60
N ILE A 78 7.40 0.01 6.84
CA ILE A 78 6.00 -0.02 7.29
C ILE A 78 5.35 1.34 7.06
N HIS A 79 6.03 2.44 7.40
CA HIS A 79 5.52 3.78 7.17
C HIS A 79 5.28 4.05 5.68
N VAL A 80 6.26 3.73 4.82
CA VAL A 80 6.12 3.86 3.36
C VAL A 80 4.92 3.07 2.84
N VAL A 81 4.80 1.79 3.20
CA VAL A 81 3.70 0.93 2.74
C VAL A 81 2.35 1.45 3.22
N SER A 82 2.27 1.92 4.48
CA SER A 82 1.04 2.49 5.03
C SER A 82 0.62 3.80 4.37
N SER A 83 1.56 4.54 3.78
CA SER A 83 1.30 5.81 3.09
C SER A 83 0.84 5.65 1.64
N ILE A 84 0.82 4.42 1.10
CA ILE A 84 0.33 4.16 -0.25
C ILE A 84 -1.19 4.30 -0.26
N GLU A 85 -1.70 5.24 -1.03
CA GLU A 85 -3.12 5.40 -1.27
C GLU A 85 -3.60 4.32 -2.25
N ILE A 86 -4.65 3.58 -1.84
CA ILE A 86 -5.24 2.52 -2.67
C ILE A 86 -6.52 3.07 -3.29
N PRO A 87 -6.62 3.14 -4.62
CA PRO A 87 -7.84 3.57 -5.29
C PRO A 87 -9.02 2.69 -4.88
N LEU A 88 -10.14 3.30 -4.51
CA LEU A 88 -11.37 2.58 -4.24
C LEU A 88 -11.86 1.92 -5.53
N PRO A 89 -12.22 0.62 -5.51
CA PRO A 89 -12.80 -0.04 -6.67
C PRO A 89 -14.10 0.69 -7.06
N GLY A 90 -14.18 1.16 -8.31
CA GLY A 90 -15.32 1.89 -8.87
C GLY A 90 -15.20 3.42 -8.92
N MET A 91 -14.14 4.04 -8.39
CA MET A 91 -13.91 5.49 -8.55
C MET A 91 -13.25 5.86 -9.88
N ALA A 92 -12.54 4.93 -10.54
CA ALA A 92 -11.97 5.15 -11.87
C ALA A 92 -13.04 5.35 -12.96
N ASP A 93 -14.25 4.80 -12.75
CA ASP A 93 -15.37 4.93 -13.68
C ASP A 93 -16.18 6.22 -13.47
N LEU A 94 -15.94 6.98 -12.39
CA LEU A 94 -16.66 8.22 -12.08
C LEU A 94 -16.00 9.49 -12.65
N GLU A 95 -14.77 9.40 -13.18
CA GLU A 95 -14.04 10.56 -13.71
C GLU A 95 -14.25 10.81 -15.22
N ILE A 96 -15.19 10.12 -15.88
CA ILE A 96 -15.57 10.42 -17.27
C ILE A 96 -17.09 10.39 -17.45
N ASP A 97 -17.77 11.46 -17.02
CA ASP A 97 -19.00 11.92 -17.67
C ASP A 97 -19.12 13.45 -17.58
N ASP A 98 -18.26 14.15 -18.34
CA ASP A 98 -18.53 15.52 -18.78
C ASP A 98 -19.37 15.47 -20.09
N GLY A 99 -20.43 14.66 -20.09
CA GLY A 99 -21.44 14.59 -21.14
C GLY A 99 -22.58 15.58 -20.87
N PRO A 100 -23.07 16.34 -21.87
CA PRO A 100 -24.14 17.30 -21.63
C PRO A 100 -25.41 16.54 -21.23
N LEU A 101 -26.07 16.99 -20.14
CA LEU A 101 -27.41 16.56 -19.74
C LEU A 101 -28.35 16.59 -20.97
N GLY A 102 -28.54 15.42 -21.57
CA GLY A 102 -29.28 15.23 -22.80
C GLY A 102 -30.53 14.40 -22.55
N ASP A 103 -31.66 15.12 -22.54
CA ASP A 103 -33.00 14.64 -22.88
C ASP A 103 -33.61 13.55 -21.98
N TRP A 104 -34.44 13.99 -21.03
CA TRP A 104 -35.43 13.15 -20.36
C TRP A 104 -36.45 12.68 -21.40
N GLY A 105 -36.22 11.49 -21.95
CA GLY A 105 -37.17 10.79 -22.81
C GLY A 105 -38.53 10.69 -22.14
N ALA A 106 -39.48 11.46 -22.66
CA ALA A 106 -40.90 11.27 -22.41
C ALA A 106 -41.30 9.88 -22.91
N GLY A 107 -41.44 8.92 -22.00
CA GLY A 107 -41.94 7.58 -22.25
C GLY A 107 -43.17 7.31 -21.39
N GLU A 108 -44.30 7.10 -22.07
CA GLU A 108 -45.68 6.96 -21.58
C GLU A 108 -45.91 6.21 -20.25
N LEU A 109 -46.80 6.78 -19.43
CA LEU A 109 -47.47 6.08 -18.32
C LEU A 109 -48.47 5.05 -18.89
N PRO A 110 -48.47 3.79 -18.43
CA PRO A 110 -49.51 2.84 -18.81
C PRO A 110 -50.86 3.26 -18.21
N SER A 111 -51.87 3.34 -19.08
CA SER A 111 -53.26 3.64 -18.73
C SER A 111 -54.00 2.36 -18.34
N ALA A 112 -54.58 2.38 -17.14
CA ALA A 112 -55.65 1.52 -16.60
C ALA A 112 -55.43 -0.01 -16.50
#